data_AF-A0A7S4QIR5-F1
#
_entry.id   AF-A0A7S4QIR5-F1
#
_cell.length_a   1.000
_cell.length_b   1.000
_cell.length_c   1.000
_cell.angle_alpha   90.00
_cell.angle_beta   90.00
_cell.angle_gamma   90.00
#
_symmetry.space_group_name_H-M   'P 1'
#
loop_
_entity.id
_entity.type
_entity.pdbx_description
1 polymer ?
#
loop_
_entity_poly.entity_id
_entity_poly.type
_entity_poly.pdbx_seq_one_letter_code
_entity_poly.pdbx_strand_id
1 'polypeptide(L)'
;AAEAGGRRSGPGGRFRRHAGVPGLGASSSRQSRSSTVDWLLRELRPVSFAFRGGPEAKLARYGFVAQELETVLPDMVRTLADEKHIVYQDMVAVLTLTAQVQQDRLSQHEAGARGRAAHLDIQASRLRSLQRAVVGLSARIGRWEALAGTASPGAPGRLRPGGPRPRR
;
A
#
# COMPACT_ATOMS: atom_id res chain seq x y z
N ALA A 1 27.20 32.16 -60.18
CA ALA A 1 25.98 31.98 -61.02
C ALA A 1 25.12 30.93 -60.32
N ALA A 2 24.03 31.32 -59.63
CA ALA A 2 22.68 31.57 -60.19
C ALA A 2 22.09 30.26 -60.77
N GLU A 3 20.88 29.80 -60.48
CA GLU A 3 19.68 30.40 -59.89
C GLU A 3 18.64 29.30 -59.58
N ALA A 4 17.65 29.66 -58.75
CA ALA A 4 16.21 29.29 -58.75
C ALA A 4 15.77 27.85 -59.11
N GLY A 5 14.88 27.17 -58.38
CA GLY A 5 13.63 27.63 -57.79
C GLY A 5 12.49 26.77 -58.35
N GLY A 6 11.76 26.04 -57.48
CA GLY A 6 10.69 25.14 -57.93
C GLY A 6 9.76 24.69 -56.82
N ARG A 7 8.80 25.55 -56.46
CA ARG A 7 7.66 25.23 -55.57
C ARG A 7 6.57 24.49 -56.34
N ARG A 8 6.07 23.36 -55.82
CA ARG A 8 4.72 22.78 -56.05
C ARG A 8 4.33 22.01 -54.76
N SER A 9 3.44 22.49 -53.90
CA SER A 9 1.97 22.48 -53.93
C SER A 9 1.30 21.09 -53.85
N GLY A 10 1.00 20.65 -52.61
CA GLY A 10 -0.17 19.87 -52.14
C GLY A 10 -0.41 18.43 -52.62
N PRO A 11 -1.26 17.61 -51.96
CA PRO A 11 -2.23 17.95 -50.90
C PRO A 11 -2.20 17.05 -49.62
N GLY A 12 -2.57 17.66 -48.48
CA GLY A 12 -3.61 17.12 -47.60
C GLY A 12 -3.45 15.74 -46.95
N GLY A 13 -2.34 15.47 -46.25
CA GLY A 13 -2.27 14.37 -45.29
C GLY A 13 -3.07 14.67 -44.03
N ARG A 14 -4.33 14.20 -43.96
CA ARG A 14 -5.16 14.26 -42.75
C ARG A 14 -4.52 13.40 -41.66
N PHE A 15 -3.75 14.02 -40.77
CA PHE A 15 -3.36 13.40 -39.50
C PHE A 15 -4.61 13.17 -38.64
N ARG A 16 -5.21 11.99 -38.75
CA ARG A 16 -6.12 11.47 -37.74
C ARG A 16 -5.30 11.25 -36.46
N ARG A 17 -5.35 12.21 -35.53
CA ARG A 17 -5.02 11.94 -34.13
C ARG A 17 -6.09 10.99 -33.62
N HIS A 18 -5.77 9.70 -33.57
CA HIS A 18 -6.46 8.82 -32.66
C HIS A 18 -6.10 9.30 -31.24
N ALA A 19 -7.07 9.92 -30.58
CA ALA A 19 -7.05 10.07 -29.14
C ALA A 19 -7.15 8.66 -28.53
N GLY A 20 -5.99 7.99 -28.43
CA GLY A 20 -5.86 6.76 -27.67
C GLY A 20 -6.06 7.10 -26.20
N VAL A 21 -7.16 6.62 -25.63
CA VAL A 21 -7.48 6.69 -24.21
C VAL A 21 -6.30 6.14 -23.40
N PRO A 22 -5.58 6.95 -22.62
CA PRO A 22 -4.52 6.46 -21.76
C PRO A 22 -5.15 6.07 -20.42
N GLY A 23 -5.09 4.81 -20.02
CA GLY A 23 -5.40 4.51 -18.61
C GLY A 23 -5.51 3.05 -18.20
N LEU A 24 -6.00 2.15 -19.05
CA LEU A 24 -6.42 0.82 -18.58
C LEU A 24 -5.42 -0.32 -18.84
N GLY A 25 -4.43 -0.13 -19.73
CA GLY A 25 -3.43 -1.18 -20.05
C GLY A 25 -2.10 -1.12 -19.30
N ALA A 26 -1.76 0.03 -18.69
CA ALA A 26 -0.43 0.26 -18.10
C ALA A 26 -0.25 -0.33 -16.69
N SER A 27 -1.35 -0.63 -16.00
CA SER A 27 -1.36 -1.29 -14.69
C SER A 27 -1.12 -2.79 -14.84
N SER A 28 -1.86 -3.45 -15.75
CA SER A 28 -1.73 -4.89 -16.00
C SER A 28 -0.32 -5.29 -16.45
N SER A 29 0.32 -4.50 -17.33
CA SER A 29 1.68 -4.78 -17.79
C SER A 29 2.76 -4.51 -16.73
N ARG A 30 2.50 -3.61 -15.78
CA ARG A 30 3.38 -3.41 -14.60
C ARG A 30 3.25 -4.55 -13.61
N GLN A 31 2.03 -5.00 -13.36
CA GLN A 31 1.76 -6.09 -12.42
C GLN A 31 2.30 -7.44 -12.91
N SER A 32 2.17 -7.70 -14.21
CA SER A 32 2.80 -8.87 -14.86
C SER A 32 4.33 -8.84 -14.73
N ARG A 33 4.98 -7.73 -15.13
CA ARG A 33 6.44 -7.58 -14.98
C ARG A 33 6.91 -7.74 -13.54
N SER A 34 6.13 -7.20 -12.60
CA SER A 34 6.36 -7.34 -11.17
C SER A 34 6.36 -8.81 -10.73
N SER A 35 5.37 -9.59 -11.13
CA SER A 35 5.33 -11.03 -10.84
C SER A 35 6.47 -11.81 -11.52
N THR A 36 6.89 -11.37 -12.72
CA THR A 36 8.05 -11.94 -13.42
C THR A 36 9.34 -11.74 -12.64
N VAL A 37 9.56 -10.53 -12.14
CA VAL A 37 10.75 -10.19 -11.35
C VAL A 37 10.78 -10.96 -10.02
N ASP A 38 9.63 -11.18 -9.39
CA ASP A 38 9.57 -11.89 -8.10
C ASP A 38 9.87 -13.37 -8.22
N TRP A 39 9.37 -14.05 -9.26
CA TRP A 39 9.74 -15.45 -9.47
C TRP A 39 11.24 -15.54 -9.77
N LEU A 40 11.75 -14.62 -10.59
CA LEU A 40 13.15 -14.61 -11.01
C LEU A 40 14.09 -14.53 -9.81
N LEU A 41 13.83 -13.61 -8.88
CA LEU A 41 14.63 -13.49 -7.66
C LEU A 41 14.57 -14.69 -6.73
N ARG A 42 13.44 -15.41 -6.70
CA ARG A 42 13.30 -16.61 -5.87
C ARG A 42 14.11 -17.77 -6.42
N GLU A 43 14.29 -17.80 -7.73
CA GLU A 43 15.04 -18.83 -8.41
C GLU A 43 16.55 -18.54 -8.43
N LEU A 44 16.94 -17.26 -8.42
CA LEU A 44 18.34 -16.86 -8.31
C LEU A 44 18.89 -17.18 -6.91
N ARG A 45 19.77 -18.17 -6.83
CA ARG A 45 20.44 -18.58 -5.59
C ARG A 45 21.93 -18.22 -5.63
N PRO A 46 22.34 -17.10 -5.00
CA PRO A 46 23.76 -16.80 -4.85
C PRO A 46 24.42 -17.82 -3.91
N VAL A 47 25.62 -18.25 -4.27
CA VAL A 47 26.42 -19.21 -3.52
C VAL A 47 27.75 -18.61 -3.11
N SER A 48 28.30 -19.08 -1.99
CA SER A 48 29.70 -18.85 -1.62
C SER A 48 30.55 -20.04 -2.05
N PHE A 49 31.69 -19.80 -2.69
CA PHE A 49 32.62 -20.86 -3.10
C PHE A 49 34.07 -20.41 -2.90
N ALA A 50 34.99 -21.38 -2.91
CA ALA A 50 36.43 -21.13 -2.92
C ALA A 50 37.05 -22.02 -4.00
N PHE A 51 38.13 -21.56 -4.63
CA PHE A 51 38.86 -22.40 -5.57
C PHE A 51 39.57 -23.53 -4.83
N ARG A 52 39.61 -24.72 -5.45
CA ARG A 52 40.28 -25.88 -4.87
C ARG A 52 41.80 -25.75 -4.81
N GLY A 53 42.39 -24.81 -5.55
CA GLY A 53 43.83 -24.57 -5.60
C GLY A 53 44.18 -23.18 -6.11
N GLY A 54 45.46 -22.82 -6.00
CA GLY A 54 45.98 -21.52 -6.38
C GLY A 54 46.01 -20.49 -5.24
N PRO A 55 46.61 -19.31 -5.47
CA PRO A 55 46.76 -18.26 -4.46
C PRO A 55 45.41 -17.72 -3.94
N GLU A 56 44.34 -17.87 -4.72
CA GLU A 56 42.99 -17.42 -4.37
C GLU A 56 42.17 -18.48 -3.58
N ALA A 57 42.70 -19.68 -3.34
CA ALA A 57 41.98 -20.77 -2.68
C ALA A 57 41.55 -20.46 -1.23
N LYS A 58 42.21 -19.50 -0.58
CA LYS A 58 41.89 -19.05 0.78
C LYS A 58 40.77 -18.00 0.84
N LEU A 59 40.38 -17.44 -0.31
CA LEU A 59 39.40 -16.36 -0.39
C LEU A 59 38.02 -16.94 -0.71
N ALA A 60 37.05 -16.69 0.17
CA ALA A 60 35.65 -16.95 -0.12
C ALA A 60 35.16 -15.95 -1.18
N ARG A 61 34.58 -16.47 -2.26
CA ARG A 61 33.96 -15.72 -3.34
C ARG A 61 32.47 -15.95 -3.32
N TYR A 62 31.73 -14.95 -3.79
CA TYR A 62 30.29 -15.04 -3.98
C TYR A 62 29.98 -14.97 -5.47
N GLY A 63 29.03 -15.78 -5.92
CA GLY A 63 28.64 -15.82 -7.31
C GLY A 63 27.42 -16.70 -7.52
N PHE A 64 27.26 -17.15 -8.77
CA PHE A 64 26.16 -18.01 -9.19
C PHE A 64 26.73 -19.21 -9.94
N VAL A 65 25.99 -20.31 -9.90
CA VAL A 65 26.32 -21.51 -10.67
C VAL A 65 25.73 -21.35 -12.07
N ALA A 66 26.58 -21.38 -13.10
CA ALA A 66 26.16 -21.10 -14.48
C ALA A 66 25.12 -22.10 -14.99
N GLN A 67 25.20 -23.37 -14.59
CA GLN A 67 24.25 -24.43 -14.96
C GLN A 67 22.85 -24.19 -14.37
N GLU A 68 22.80 -23.73 -13.12
CA GLU A 68 21.53 -23.36 -12.48
C GLU A 68 20.95 -22.11 -13.14
N LEU A 69 21.79 -21.10 -13.37
CA LEU A 69 21.37 -19.85 -14.00
C LEU A 69 20.83 -20.05 -15.41
N GLU A 70 21.42 -20.94 -16.21
CA GLU A 70 20.97 -21.24 -17.58
C GLU A 70 19.53 -21.76 -17.63
N THR A 71 19.10 -22.49 -16.60
CA THR A 71 17.72 -23.01 -16.52
C THR A 71 16.69 -21.87 -16.37
N VAL A 72 17.12 -20.75 -15.81
CA VAL A 72 16.28 -19.61 -15.43
C VAL A 72 16.41 -18.44 -16.42
N LEU A 73 17.64 -18.15 -16.82
CA LEU A 73 18.08 -17.05 -17.67
C LEU A 73 19.12 -17.55 -18.69
N PRO A 74 18.70 -18.32 -19.72
CA PRO A 74 19.63 -18.89 -20.70
C PRO A 74 20.44 -17.82 -21.43
N ASP A 75 19.85 -16.65 -21.70
CA ASP A 75 20.51 -15.54 -22.40
C ASP A 75 21.71 -14.95 -21.62
N MET A 76 21.79 -15.21 -20.31
CA MET A 76 22.88 -14.74 -19.45
C MET A 76 24.04 -15.71 -19.36
N VAL A 77 23.93 -16.89 -19.99
CA VAL A 77 24.96 -17.91 -19.97
C VAL A 77 25.50 -18.13 -21.37
N ARG A 78 26.82 -18.14 -21.51
CA ARG A 78 27.52 -18.45 -22.75
C ARG A 78 28.35 -19.70 -22.58
N THR A 79 28.28 -20.60 -23.55
CA THR A 79 29.13 -21.78 -23.60
C THR A 79 30.33 -21.51 -24.51
N LEU A 80 31.54 -21.65 -23.98
CA LEU A 80 32.79 -21.55 -24.72
C LEU A 80 33.66 -22.76 -24.38
N ALA A 81 34.07 -23.52 -25.40
CA ALA A 81 34.94 -24.69 -25.22
C ALA A 81 34.45 -25.67 -24.12
N ASP A 82 33.13 -25.94 -24.12
CA ASP A 82 32.44 -26.81 -23.14
C ASP A 82 32.35 -26.25 -21.70
N GLU A 83 32.87 -25.05 -21.46
CA GLU A 83 32.71 -24.32 -20.19
C GLU A 83 31.55 -23.32 -20.26
N LYS A 84 30.81 -23.18 -19.15
CA LYS A 84 29.70 -22.23 -19.03
C LYS A 84 30.16 -20.97 -18.30
N HIS A 85 29.95 -19.82 -18.93
CA HIS A 85 30.32 -18.51 -18.41
C HIS A 85 29.08 -17.64 -18.24
N ILE A 86 29.07 -16.81 -17.20
CA ILE A 86 27.97 -15.88 -16.91
C ILE A 86 28.33 -14.50 -17.46
N VAL A 87 27.38 -13.86 -18.14
CA VAL A 87 27.49 -12.45 -18.57
C VAL A 87 27.17 -11.54 -17.38
N TYR A 88 28.16 -11.32 -16.52
CA TYR A 88 27.97 -10.58 -15.27
C TYR A 88 27.46 -9.13 -15.45
N GLN A 89 27.82 -8.47 -16.56
CA GLN A 89 27.37 -7.11 -16.83
C GLN A 89 25.84 -7.02 -16.93
N ASP A 90 25.24 -7.90 -17.71
CA ASP A 90 23.79 -7.94 -17.91
C ASP A 90 23.09 -8.43 -16.63
N MET A 91 23.71 -9.37 -15.91
CA MET A 91 23.18 -9.81 -14.62
C MET A 91 23.11 -8.67 -13.59
N VAL A 92 24.13 -7.82 -13.51
CA VAL A 92 24.11 -6.63 -12.64
C VAL A 92 23.00 -5.67 -13.06
N ALA A 93 22.77 -5.48 -14.36
CA ALA A 93 21.68 -4.64 -14.84
C ALA A 93 20.30 -5.19 -14.42
N VAL A 94 20.08 -6.49 -14.58
CA VAL A 94 18.84 -7.17 -14.17
C VAL A 94 18.62 -7.07 -12.67
N LEU A 95 19.65 -7.34 -11.86
CA LEU A 95 19.57 -7.24 -10.40
C LEU A 95 19.29 -5.80 -9.94
N THR A 96 19.91 -4.81 -10.59
CA THR A 96 19.71 -3.39 -10.29
C THR A 96 18.29 -2.95 -10.61
N LEU A 97 17.78 -3.28 -11.80
CA LEU A 97 16.40 -3.01 -12.20
C LEU A 97 15.40 -3.65 -11.22
N THR A 98 15.70 -4.89 -10.83
CA THR A 98 14.89 -5.63 -9.88
C THR A 98 14.86 -4.98 -8.50
N ALA A 99 16.01 -4.55 -7.99
CA ALA A 99 16.11 -3.83 -6.72
C ALA A 99 15.30 -2.52 -6.75
N GLN A 100 15.33 -1.78 -7.87
CA GLN A 100 14.50 -0.59 -8.06
C GLN A 100 13.00 -0.91 -7.99
N VAL A 101 12.56 -1.96 -8.71
CA VAL A 101 11.16 -2.42 -8.67
C VAL A 101 10.74 -2.81 -7.25
N GLN A 102 11.61 -3.47 -6.49
CA GLN A 102 11.32 -3.84 -5.10
C GLN A 102 11.23 -2.61 -4.19
N GLN A 103 12.14 -1.64 -4.34
CA GLN A 103 12.12 -0.39 -3.58
C GLN A 103 10.83 0.41 -3.81
N ASP A 104 10.37 0.47 -5.06
CA ASP A 104 9.12 1.13 -5.43
C ASP A 104 7.91 0.46 -4.76
N ARG A 105 7.89 -0.87 -4.72
CA ARG A 105 6.81 -1.62 -4.06
C ARG A 105 6.83 -1.42 -2.56
N LEU A 106 7.99 -1.48 -1.93
CA LEU A 106 8.12 -1.23 -0.50
C LEU A 106 7.59 0.16 -0.16
N SER A 107 7.96 1.16 -0.96
CA SER A 107 7.47 2.54 -0.81
C SER A 107 5.94 2.64 -0.90
N GLN A 108 5.33 1.91 -1.83
CA GLN A 108 3.86 1.83 -1.96
C GLN A 108 3.22 1.13 -0.76
N HIS A 109 3.81 0.03 -0.28
CA HIS A 109 3.32 -0.68 0.90
C HIS A 109 3.39 0.19 2.17
N GLU A 110 4.48 0.92 2.35
CA GLU A 110 4.64 1.87 3.45
C GLU A 110 3.63 3.02 3.37
N ALA A 111 3.43 3.61 2.19
CA ALA A 111 2.44 4.65 1.99
C ALA A 111 1.02 4.16 2.34
N GLY A 112 0.68 2.94 1.89
CA GLY A 112 -0.58 2.30 2.23
C GLY A 112 -0.74 2.01 3.73
N ALA A 113 0.34 1.56 4.40
CA ALA A 113 0.35 1.33 5.84
C ALA A 113 0.12 2.63 6.63
N ARG A 114 0.79 3.73 6.22
CA ARG A 114 0.59 5.07 6.82
C ARG A 114 -0.85 5.56 6.63
N GLY A 115 -1.43 5.35 5.44
CA GLY A 115 -2.83 5.71 5.17
C GLY A 115 -3.82 4.94 6.06
N ARG A 116 -3.61 3.63 6.24
CA ARG A 116 -4.43 2.81 7.15
C ARG A 116 -4.28 3.25 8.61
N ALA A 117 -3.06 3.54 9.05
CA ALA A 117 -2.82 4.04 10.41
C ALA A 117 -3.57 5.36 10.66
N ALA A 118 -3.49 6.31 9.73
CA ALA A 118 -4.24 7.57 9.84
C ALA A 118 -5.77 7.37 9.89
N HIS A 119 -6.29 6.39 9.14
CA HIS A 119 -7.71 6.07 9.20
C HIS A 119 -8.13 5.51 10.58
N LEU A 120 -7.30 4.64 11.16
CA LEU A 120 -7.54 4.10 12.51
C LEU A 120 -7.51 5.21 13.57
N ASP A 121 -6.60 6.18 13.45
CA ASP A 121 -6.55 7.33 14.36
C ASP A 121 -7.83 8.18 14.29
N ILE A 122 -8.35 8.40 13.08
CA ILE A 122 -9.63 9.08 12.88
C ILE A 122 -10.76 8.29 13.52
N GLN A 123 -10.83 6.97 13.31
CA GLN A 123 -11.85 6.12 13.93
C GLN A 123 -11.77 6.16 15.46
N ALA A 124 -10.56 6.07 16.04
CA ALA A 124 -10.34 6.16 17.47
C ALA A 124 -10.80 7.51 18.03
N SER A 125 -10.55 8.61 17.31
CA SER A 125 -11.02 9.94 17.72
C SER A 125 -12.55 10.05 17.75
N ARG A 126 -13.24 9.43 16.76
CA ARG A 126 -14.70 9.37 16.70
C ARG A 126 -15.27 8.58 17.86
N LEU A 127 -14.70 7.40 18.16
CA LEU A 127 -15.11 6.59 19.30
C LEU A 127 -14.96 7.35 20.62
N ARG A 128 -13.84 8.08 20.82
CA ARG A 128 -13.64 8.93 22.00
C ARG A 128 -14.67 10.07 22.08
N SER A 129 -15.08 10.64 20.96
CA SER A 129 -16.13 11.68 20.93
C SER A 129 -17.50 11.10 21.30
N LEU A 130 -17.84 9.94 20.75
CA LEU A 130 -19.09 9.24 21.06
C LEU A 130 -19.15 8.85 22.54
N GLN A 131 -18.07 8.30 23.09
CA GLN A 131 -17.98 7.98 24.51
C GLN A 131 -18.22 9.22 25.40
N ARG A 132 -17.62 10.37 25.07
CA ARG A 132 -17.84 11.63 25.80
C ARG A 132 -19.29 12.11 25.70
N ALA A 133 -19.90 12.02 24.52
CA ALA A 133 -21.30 12.39 24.33
C ALA A 133 -22.25 11.52 25.17
N VAL A 134 -22.00 10.21 25.22
CA VAL A 134 -22.78 9.26 26.04
C VAL A 134 -22.64 9.58 27.53
N VAL A 135 -21.43 9.82 28.02
CA VAL A 135 -21.18 10.22 29.42
C VAL A 135 -21.87 11.56 29.75
N GLY A 136 -21.83 12.52 28.82
CA GLY A 136 -22.53 13.79 28.98
C GLY A 136 -24.05 13.62 29.06
N LEU A 137 -24.62 12.76 28.22
CA LEU A 137 -26.05 12.47 28.20
C LEU A 137 -26.49 11.76 29.49
N SER A 138 -25.75 10.74 29.94
CA SER A 138 -26.08 10.02 31.17
C SER A 138 -26.05 10.93 32.40
N ALA A 139 -25.04 11.79 32.52
CA ALA A 139 -24.96 12.79 33.59
C ALA A 139 -26.13 13.79 33.54
N ARG A 140 -26.59 14.16 32.34
CA ARG A 140 -27.73 15.06 32.16
C ARG A 140 -29.04 14.41 32.57
N ILE A 141 -29.25 13.16 32.18
CA ILE A 141 -30.41 12.35 32.60
C ILE A 141 -30.43 12.22 34.13
N GLY A 142 -29.31 11.85 34.76
CA GLY A 142 -29.24 11.75 36.23
C GLY A 142 -29.56 13.06 36.96
N ARG A 143 -29.19 14.22 36.40
CA ARG A 143 -29.60 15.53 36.95
C ARG A 143 -31.11 15.76 36.85
N TRP A 144 -31.73 15.41 35.72
CA TRP A 144 -33.19 15.53 35.54
C TRP A 144 -33.94 14.59 36.49
N GLU A 145 -33.46 13.37 36.67
CA GLU A 145 -34.04 12.41 37.62
C GLU A 145 -33.96 12.91 39.06
N ALA A 146 -32.84 13.52 39.46
CA ALA A 146 -32.70 14.11 40.80
C ALA A 146 -33.67 15.29 41.03
N LEU A 147 -33.88 16.15 40.02
CA LEU A 147 -34.84 17.25 40.10
C LEU A 147 -36.30 16.77 40.11
N ALA A 148 -36.62 15.71 39.38
CA ALA A 148 -37.95 15.11 39.39
C ALA A 148 -38.25 14.44 40.74
N GLY A 149 -37.25 13.84 41.40
CA GLY A 149 -37.38 13.24 42.73
C GLY A 149 -37.63 14.25 43.86
N THR A 150 -37.19 15.50 43.71
CA THR A 150 -37.45 16.57 44.69
C THR A 150 -38.77 17.29 44.43
N ALA A 151 -39.33 17.21 43.22
CA ALA A 151 -40.64 17.74 42.85
C ALA A 151 -41.79 16.76 43.17
N SER A 152 -41.83 16.25 44.41
CA SER A 152 -43.03 15.64 45.00
C SER A 152 -43.73 16.62 45.96
N PRO A 153 -44.62 17.50 45.50
CA PRO A 153 -45.49 18.27 46.37
C PRO A 153 -46.89 17.61 46.45
N GLY A 154 -47.23 17.06 47.61
CA GLY A 154 -48.49 16.33 47.81
C GLY A 154 -48.85 15.99 49.25
N ALA A 155 -48.69 16.92 50.19
CA ALA A 155 -49.54 17.02 51.39
C ALA A 155 -49.93 18.51 51.53
N PRO A 156 -51.11 18.92 52.08
CA PRO A 156 -52.04 18.22 52.98
C PRO A 156 -53.56 18.50 52.75
N GLY A 157 -54.47 17.85 53.51
CA GLY A 157 -55.76 18.46 53.92
C GLY A 157 -57.06 17.65 53.75
N ARG A 158 -57.54 17.00 54.83
CA ARG A 158 -58.99 16.83 55.12
C ARG A 158 -59.28 16.93 56.63
N LEU A 159 -59.70 18.13 57.02
CA LEU A 159 -60.82 18.48 57.91
C LEU A 159 -61.17 17.51 59.08
N ARG A 160 -60.84 17.93 60.31
CA ARG A 160 -61.71 17.78 61.48
C ARG A 160 -62.57 19.05 61.58
N PRO A 161 -63.90 18.95 61.82
CA PRO A 161 -64.38 19.12 63.20
C PRO A 161 -65.57 18.21 63.54
N GLY A 162 -65.47 17.52 64.68
CA GLY A 162 -66.59 16.76 65.26
C GLY A 162 -66.92 17.30 66.66
N GLY A 163 -68.07 17.95 66.79
CA GLY A 163 -68.73 18.25 68.06
C GLY A 163 -69.79 19.34 67.93
N PRO A 164 -70.80 19.44 68.82
CA PRO A 164 -71.44 18.41 69.65
C PRO A 164 -72.96 18.26 69.35
N ARG A 165 -73.55 17.14 69.78
CA ARG A 165 -75.00 16.85 69.69
C ARG A 165 -75.77 17.60 70.79
N PRO A 166 -76.97 18.15 70.52
CA PRO A 166 -77.89 18.51 71.59
C PRO A 166 -78.62 17.27 72.12
N ARG A 167 -78.65 17.13 73.46
CA ARG A 167 -79.54 16.23 74.20
C ARG A 167 -80.55 17.10 74.95
N ARG A 168 -81.82 16.76 74.74
CA ARG A 168 -83.03 17.08 75.54
C ARG A 168 -83.47 18.54 75.62
#